data_AF-A0A1F5SHP1-F1
#
_entry.id   AF-A0A1F5SHP1-F1
#
_cell.length_a   1.000
_cell.length_b   1.000
_cell.length_c   1.000
_cell.angle_alpha   90.00
_cell.angle_beta   90.00
_cell.angle_gamma   90.00
#
_symmetry.space_group_name_H-M   'P 1'
#
loop_
_entity.id
_entity.type
_entity.pdbx_description
1 polymer ?
#
loop_
_entity_poly.entity_id
_entity_poly.type
_entity_poly.pdbx_seq_one_letter_code
_entity_poly.pdbx_strand_id
1 'polypeptide(L)' 'MVEFKRNKGENFENFLRRFNKSLIKSRKLNEVRRKKYRQNKKNKNQQKEYALISRRMRTKNEYLRKIGKLKEETRKKW' A
#
# COMPACT_ATOMS: atom_id res chain seq x y z
N MET A 1 2.35 -7.92 17.43
CA MET A 1 2.23 -6.50 17.87
C MET A 1 3.16 -5.63 17.03
N VAL A 2 2.97 -4.30 16.89
CA VAL A 2 4.11 -3.43 16.53
C VAL A 2 4.36 -2.61 17.78
N GLU A 3 5.47 -2.89 18.47
CA GLU A 3 5.84 -2.13 19.65
C GLU A 3 6.63 -0.90 19.23
N PHE A 4 6.22 0.25 19.71
CA PHE A 4 6.86 1.53 19.42
C PHE A 4 7.28 2.16 20.73
N LYS A 5 8.60 2.14 20.98
CA LYS A 5 9.19 2.86 22.09
C LYS A 5 9.98 4.06 21.55
N ARG A 6 9.98 5.15 22.31
CA ARG A 6 10.79 6.33 22.02
C ARG A 6 12.24 6.02 22.38
N ASN A 7 13.17 6.36 21.50
CA ASN A 7 14.59 6.21 21.79
C ASN A 7 15.04 7.36 22.72
N LYS A 8 15.95 7.07 23.65
CA LYS A 8 16.50 8.10 24.55
C LYS A 8 17.25 9.15 23.72
N GLY A 9 16.91 10.44 23.89
CA GLY A 9 17.47 11.55 23.12
C GLY A 9 16.79 11.84 21.77
N GLU A 10 15.74 11.11 21.39
CA GLU A 10 14.99 11.37 20.15
C GLU A 10 13.98 12.52 20.32
N ASN A 11 13.96 13.49 19.40
CA ASN A 11 12.89 14.50 19.31
C ASN A 11 11.53 13.83 19.02
N PHE A 12 10.46 14.31 19.64
CA PHE A 12 9.12 13.75 19.51
C PHE A 12 8.65 13.64 18.05
N GLU A 13 8.93 14.65 17.22
CA GLU A 13 8.56 14.63 15.79
C GLU A 13 9.26 13.51 15.02
N ASN A 14 10.52 13.23 15.33
CA ASN A 14 11.27 12.14 14.72
C ASN A 14 10.66 10.78 15.06
N PHE A 15 10.25 10.61 16.33
CA PHE A 15 9.52 9.43 16.77
C PHE A 15 8.19 9.28 16.04
N LEU A 16 7.39 10.35 15.94
CA LEU A 16 6.10 10.33 15.25
C LEU A 16 6.25 10.00 13.76
N ARG A 17 7.28 10.52 13.10
CA ARG A 17 7.60 10.18 11.70
C ARG A 17 7.92 8.69 11.55
N ARG A 18 8.75 8.13 12.45
CA ARG A 18 9.08 6.69 12.44
C ARG A 18 7.84 5.84 12.69
N PHE A 19 7.01 6.23 13.65
CA PHE A 19 5.75 5.58 13.96
C PHE A 19 4.83 5.52 12.74
N ASN A 20 4.55 6.67 12.11
CA ASN A 20 3.70 6.75 10.93
C ASN A 20 4.24 5.92 9.76
N LYS A 21 5.55 6.00 9.47
CA LYS A 21 6.18 5.22 8.40
C LYS A 21 6.08 3.71 8.66
N SER A 22 6.29 3.29 9.91
CA SER A 22 6.20 1.89 10.30
C SER A 22 4.75 1.38 10.28
N LEU A 23 3.77 2.18 10.72
CA LEU A 23 2.35 1.84 10.60
C LEU A 23 1.96 1.60 9.14
N ILE A 24 2.34 2.49 8.23
CA ILE A 24 2.10 2.34 6.79
C ILE A 24 2.76 1.06 6.26
N LYS A 25 4.03 0.83 6.58
CA LYS A 25 4.78 -0.36 6.15
C LYS A 25 4.14 -1.65 6.68
N SER A 26 3.65 -1.65 7.91
CA SER A 26 3.01 -2.80 8.54
C SER A 26 1.67 -3.19 7.92
N ARG A 27 1.02 -2.28 7.17
CA ARG A 27 -0.32 -2.45 6.57
C ARG A 27 -1.44 -2.83 7.56
N LYS A 28 -1.19 -2.83 8.87
CA LYS A 28 -2.17 -3.23 9.89
C LYS A 28 -3.44 -2.40 9.85
N LEU A 29 -3.31 -1.10 9.64
CA LEU A 29 -4.45 -0.19 9.53
C LEU A 29 -5.34 -0.54 8.32
N ASN A 30 -4.74 -0.92 7.19
CA ASN A 30 -5.47 -1.39 6.02
C ASN A 30 -6.12 -2.76 6.27
N GLU A 31 -5.44 -3.65 6.99
CA GLU A 31 -5.99 -4.95 7.36
C GLU A 31 -7.21 -4.81 8.27
N VAL A 32 -7.13 -3.97 9.30
CA VAL A 32 -8.25 -3.66 10.21
C VAL A 32 -9.42 -3.08 9.43
N ARG A 33 -9.17 -2.08 8.57
CA ARG A 33 -10.21 -1.49 7.71
C ARG A 33 -10.87 -2.53 6.78
N ARG A 34 -10.07 -3.43 6.20
CA ARG A 34 -10.56 -4.52 5.33
C ARG A 34 -11.40 -5.53 6.10
N LYS A 35 -10.99 -5.89 7.32
CA LYS A 35 -11.66 -6.87 8.18
C LYS A 35 -12.81 -6.28 9.01
N LYS A 36 -13.01 -4.96 9.00
CA LYS A 36 -14.06 -4.26 9.78
C LYS A 36 -15.46 -4.84 9.53
N TYR A 37 -15.73 -5.31 8.31
CA TYR A 37 -17.00 -5.91 7.92
C TYR A 37 -16.76 -7.31 7.32
N ARG A 38 -17.76 -8.19 7.45
CA ARG A 38 -17.73 -9.50 6.80
C ARG A 38 -17.79 -9.31 5.28
N GLN A 39 -16.72 -9.66 4.58
CA GLN A 39 -16.66 -9.65 3.13
C GLN A 39 -16.85 -11.07 2.58
N ASN A 40 -17.85 -11.26 1.71
CA ASN A 40 -18.04 -12.52 1.00
C ASN A 40 -16.93 -12.71 -0.06
N LYS A 41 -16.64 -13.96 -0.42
CA LYS A 41 -15.71 -14.25 -1.52
C LYS A 41 -16.26 -13.69 -2.84
N LYS A 42 -15.37 -13.15 -3.68
CA LYS A 42 -15.75 -12.65 -5.01
C LYS A 42 -16.28 -13.79 -5.87
N ASN A 43 -17.40 -13.58 -6.55
CA ASN A 43 -17.91 -14.54 -7.55
C ASN A 43 -17.06 -14.51 -8.84
N LYS A 44 -17.26 -15.47 -9.76
CA LYS A 44 -16.45 -15.59 -11.00
C LYS A 44 -16.52 -14.32 -11.87
N ASN A 45 -17.69 -13.68 -11.95
CA ASN A 45 -17.87 -12.46 -12.76
C ASN A 45 -17.09 -11.28 -12.17
N GLN A 46 -17.17 -11.06 -10.85
CA GLN A 46 -16.42 -10.03 -10.14
C GLN A 46 -14.91 -10.26 -10.22
N GLN A 47 -14.46 -11.53 -10.21
CA GLN A 47 -13.05 -11.86 -10.42
C GLN A 47 -12.59 -11.50 -11.84
N LYS A 48 -13.38 -11.84 -12.85
CA LYS A 48 -13.10 -11.52 -14.27
C LYS A 48 -13.04 -10.00 -14.48
N GLU A 49 -14.03 -9.27 -13.98
CA GLU A 49 -14.08 -7.81 -14.07
C GLU A 49 -12.86 -7.16 -13.41
N TYR A 50 -12.52 -7.59 -12.20
CA TYR A 50 -11.33 -7.12 -11.49
C TYR A 50 -10.03 -7.37 -12.26
N ALA A 51 -9.91 -8.53 -12.91
CA ALA A 51 -8.75 -8.87 -13.73
C ALA A 51 -8.65 -7.99 -14.98
N LEU A 52 -9.76 -7.72 -15.66
CA LEU A 52 -9.80 -6.85 -16.84
C LEU A 52 -9.42 -5.40 -16.49
N ILE A 53 -9.98 -4.86 -15.40
CA ILE A 53 -9.64 -3.51 -14.91
C ILE A 53 -8.16 -3.45 -14.55
N SER A 54 -7.65 -4.45 -13.82
CA SER A 54 -6.24 -4.51 -13.42
C SER A 54 -5.30 -4.55 -14.63
N ARG A 55 -5.66 -5.30 -15.68
CA ARG A 55 -4.91 -5.36 -16.94
C ARG A 55 -4.92 -4.00 -17.66
N ARG A 56 -6.06 -3.32 -17.71
CA ARG A 56 -6.18 -1.98 -18.31
C ARG A 56 -5.33 -0.94 -17.57
N MET A 57 -5.36 -0.97 -16.24
CA MET A 57 -4.54 -0.06 -15.43
C MET A 57 -3.05 -0.34 -15.59
N ARG A 58 -2.65 -1.61 -15.66
CA ARG A 58 -1.26 -2.00 -15.90
C ARG A 58 -0.75 -1.49 -17.24
N THR A 59 -1.50 -1.74 -18.33
CA THR A 59 -1.13 -1.28 -19.68
C THR A 59 -1.05 0.24 -19.78
N LYS A 60 -2.02 0.96 -19.20
CA LYS A 60 -1.98 2.42 -19.10
C LYS A 60 -0.74 2.90 -18.35
N ASN A 61 -0.43 2.32 -17.20
CA ASN A 61 0.74 2.70 -16.41
C ASN A 61 2.06 2.39 -17.15
N GLU A 62 2.15 1.27 -17.85
CA GLU A 62 3.31 0.93 -18.69
C GLU A 62 3.51 1.96 -19.81
N TYR A 63 2.43 2.37 -20.48
CA TYR A 63 2.49 3.44 -21.48
C TYR A 63 2.96 4.77 -20.87
N LEU A 64 2.37 5.18 -19.74
CA LEU A 64 2.75 6.43 -19.06
C LEU A 64 4.20 6.44 -18.59
N ARG A 65 4.76 5.29 -18.20
CA ARG A 65 6.20 5.14 -17.90
C ARG A 65 7.06 5.34 -19.14
N LYS A 66 6.70 4.73 -20.27
CA LYS A 66 7.46 4.86 -21.53
C LYS A 66 7.58 6.32 -21.98
N ILE A 67 6.53 7.11 -21.82
CA ILE A 67 6.52 8.54 -22.20
C ILE A 67 7.04 9.48 -21.10
N GLY A 68 7.59 8.94 -20.00
CA GLY A 68 8.14 9.74 -18.89
C GLY A 68 7.13 10.50 -18.04
N LYS A 69 5.81 10.33 -18.26
CA LYS A 69 4.75 11.01 -17.49
C LYS A 69 4.45 10.35 -16.14
N LEU A 70 4.94 9.13 -15.93
CA LEU A 70 4.93 8.48 -14.62
C LEU A 70 6.37 8.36 -14.14
N LYS A 71 6.70 9.01 -13.01
CA LYS A 71 8.00 8.83 -12.37
C LYS A 71 8.21 7.33 -12.17
N GLU A 72 9.33 6.79 -12.64
CA GLU A 72 9.74 5.45 -12.26
C GLU A 72 9.97 5.48 -10.76
N GLU A 73 9.00 4.95 -10.00
CA GLU A 73 9.28 4.53 -8.64
C GLU A 73 10.40 3.51 -8.78
N THR A 74 11.62 3.91 -8.44
CA THR A 74 12.74 2.99 -8.26
C THR A 74 12.18 1.86 -7.42
N ARG A 75 12.02 0.68 -8.03
CA ARG A 75 11.59 -0.51 -7.30
C ARG A 75 12.61 -0.67 -6.19
N LYS A 76 12.30 -0.17 -4.99
CA LYS A 76 12.95 -0.65 -3.77
C LYS A 76 12.54 -2.10 -3.70
N LYS A 77 13.37 -2.95 -4.33
CA LYS A 77 13.50 -4.36 -4.03
C LYS A 77 13.76 -4.38 -2.53
N TRP A 78 12.70 -4.65 -1.78
CA TRP A 78 12.82 -5.11 -0.41
C TRP A 78 13.12 -6.60 -0.48
#